data_AF-A0A387BMC7-F1
#
_entry.id   AF-A0A387BMC7-F1
#
_cell.length_a   1.000
_cell.length_b   1.000
_cell.length_c   1.000
_cell.angle_alpha   90.00
_cell.angle_beta   90.00
_cell.angle_gamma   90.00
#
_symmetry.space_group_name_H-M   'P 1'
#
loop_
_entity.id
_entity.type
_entity.pdbx_description
1 polymer ?
#
loop_
_entity_poly.entity_id
_entity_poly.type
_entity_poly.pdbx_seq_one_letter_code
_entity_poly.pdbx_strand_id
1 'polypeptide(L)'
;MTMTARVAERVNLLLENGRPARFFWRERWTVTAATPDGFEFLGNDVRVVGWRVRAQTEDRSDTGEFELARDPAAGGWVLDSVTYA
;
A
#
# COMPACT_ATOMS: atom_id res chain seq x y z
N MET A 1 11.49 -16.17 7.40
CA MET A 1 10.80 -17.01 6.39
C MET A 1 10.00 -16.03 5.54
N THR A 2 10.38 -15.80 4.29
CA THR A 2 9.76 -14.75 3.46
C THR A 2 8.46 -15.27 2.87
N MET A 3 7.32 -14.82 3.38
CA MET A 3 6.00 -15.18 2.86
C MET A 3 5.52 -14.07 1.93
N THR A 4 5.68 -14.28 0.62
CA THR A 4 5.15 -13.37 -0.39
C THR A 4 3.77 -13.83 -0.82
N ALA A 5 2.74 -13.08 -0.44
CA ALA A 5 1.38 -13.31 -0.91
C ALA A 5 1.09 -12.33 -2.06
N ARG A 6 0.63 -12.86 -3.20
CA ARG A 6 0.00 -12.04 -4.27
C ARG A 6 -1.49 -12.11 -4.07
N VAL A 7 -2.08 -10.97 -3.78
CA VAL A 7 -3.35 -11.00 -3.07
C VAL A 7 -4.46 -10.36 -3.89
N ALA A 8 -4.19 -9.28 -4.64
CA ALA A 8 -5.21 -8.47 -5.30
C ALA A 8 -6.42 -8.19 -4.38
N GLU A 9 -6.22 -8.24 -3.05
CA GLU A 9 -7.24 -7.95 -2.07
C GLU A 9 -7.33 -6.44 -1.95
N ARG A 10 -8.55 -5.93 -1.87
CA ARG A 10 -8.77 -4.51 -1.61
C ARG A 10 -8.15 -4.12 -0.27
N VAL A 11 -7.49 -2.97 -0.26
CA VAL A 11 -7.00 -2.34 0.95
C VAL A 11 -7.64 -0.96 1.11
N ASN A 12 -7.97 -0.62 2.35
CA ASN A 12 -8.45 0.72 2.66
C ASN A 12 -7.25 1.60 3.00
N LEU A 13 -6.66 2.24 1.98
CA LEU A 13 -5.51 3.12 2.14
C LEU A 13 -5.95 4.53 2.54
N LEU A 14 -5.44 5.01 3.68
CA LEU A 14 -5.58 6.38 4.13
C LEU A 14 -4.33 7.18 3.71
N LEU A 15 -4.58 8.29 3.01
CA LEU A 15 -3.55 9.23 2.60
C LEU A 15 -3.58 10.47 3.49
N GLU A 16 -2.42 10.92 3.96
CA GLU A 16 -2.22 12.20 4.61
C GLU A 16 -1.26 13.02 3.75
N ASN A 17 -1.64 14.24 3.38
CA ASN A 17 -0.86 15.10 2.47
C ASN A 17 -0.44 14.39 1.16
N GLY A 18 -1.31 13.53 0.63
CA GLY A 18 -1.07 12.78 -0.60
C GLY A 18 -0.11 11.59 -0.46
N ARG A 19 0.28 11.20 0.76
CA ARG A 19 1.15 10.04 1.03
C ARG A 19 0.46 9.00 1.93
N PRO A 20 0.78 7.70 1.76
CA PRO A 20 0.32 6.64 2.67
C PRO A 20 0.67 6.94 4.12
N ALA A 21 -0.34 6.94 5.00
CA ALA A 21 -0.15 7.07 6.44
C ALA A 21 -0.57 5.80 7.19
N ARG A 22 -1.69 5.21 6.78
CA ARG A 22 -2.26 3.99 7.37
C ARG A 22 -3.03 3.21 6.33
N PHE A 23 -3.16 1.90 6.54
CA PHE A 23 -4.11 1.11 5.77
C PHE A 23 -4.69 -0.05 6.58
N PHE A 24 -5.82 -0.59 6.11
CA PHE A 24 -6.39 -1.82 6.63
C PHE A 24 -6.26 -2.93 5.59
N TRP A 25 -5.62 -4.02 6.00
CA TRP A 25 -5.52 -5.27 5.27
C TRP A 25 -5.44 -6.41 6.30
N ARG A 26 -6.57 -7.11 6.50
CA ARG A 26 -6.84 -8.10 7.58
C ARG A 26 -6.82 -7.49 8.99
N GLU A 27 -5.86 -6.63 9.24
CA GLU A 27 -5.63 -5.84 10.44
C GLU A 27 -5.16 -4.43 10.08
N ARG A 28 -4.87 -3.62 11.09
CA ARG A 28 -4.51 -2.22 10.91
C ARG A 28 -2.99 -2.04 10.88
N TRP A 29 -2.52 -1.39 9.82
CA TRP A 29 -1.10 -1.11 9.59
C TRP A 29 -0.83 0.39 9.65
N THR A 30 0.21 0.77 10.39
CA THR A 30 0.75 2.14 10.42
C THR A 30 1.97 2.22 9.51
N VAL A 31 1.92 3.11 8.53
CA VAL A 31 3.00 3.30 7.55
C VAL A 31 4.14 4.06 8.21
N THR A 32 5.35 3.51 8.12
CA THR A 32 6.59 4.10 8.63
C THR A 32 7.46 4.67 7.51
N ALA A 33 7.33 4.15 6.29
CA ALA A 33 7.93 4.73 5.09
C ALA A 33 7.07 4.45 3.85
N ALA A 34 7.07 5.36 2.88
CA ALA A 34 6.33 5.20 1.62
C ALA A 34 7.07 5.84 0.45
N THR A 35 7.25 5.06 -0.61
CA THR A 35 7.85 5.48 -1.88
C THR A 35 6.86 5.23 -3.01
N PRO A 36 6.57 6.21 -3.87
CA PRO A 36 5.76 5.99 -5.06
C PRO A 36 6.39 4.91 -5.95
N ASP A 37 5.57 3.99 -6.46
CA ASP A 37 5.98 2.89 -7.33
C ASP A 37 5.10 2.83 -8.58
N GLY A 38 5.12 3.93 -9.33
CA GLY A 38 4.36 4.06 -10.57
C GLY A 38 3.55 5.35 -10.64
N PHE A 39 3.51 5.90 -11.85
CA PHE A 39 2.80 7.13 -12.16
C PHE A 39 2.00 6.97 -13.44
N GLU A 40 0.81 7.55 -13.45
CA GLU A 40 -0.02 7.72 -14.63
C GLU A 40 -0.10 9.21 -14.97
N PHE A 41 0.05 9.51 -16.25
CA PHE A 41 0.00 10.88 -16.78
C PHE A 41 -1.32 11.08 -17.51
N LEU A 42 -2.18 11.94 -16.98
CA LEU A 42 -3.50 12.24 -17.51
C LEU A 42 -3.50 13.68 -18.02
N GLY A 43 -2.90 13.88 -19.20
CA GLY A 43 -2.67 15.21 -19.76
C GLY A 43 -1.67 16.00 -18.91
N ASN A 44 -2.16 17.04 -18.21
CA ASN A 44 -1.34 17.88 -17.33
C ASN A 44 -1.27 17.37 -15.88
N ASP A 45 -2.07 16.35 -15.54
CA ASP A 45 -2.11 15.81 -14.18
C ASP A 45 -1.22 14.56 -14.06
N VAL A 46 -0.46 14.48 -12.96
CA VAL A 46 0.32 13.31 -12.59
C VAL A 46 -0.32 12.63 -11.40
N ARG A 47 -0.60 11.34 -11.53
CA ARG A 47 -1.21 10.54 -10.48
C ARG A 47 -0.33 9.37 -10.10
N VAL A 48 -0.14 9.16 -8.80
CA VAL A 48 0.49 7.94 -8.29
C VAL A 48 -0.47 6.75 -8.45
N VAL A 49 0.02 5.69 -9.08
CA VAL A 49 -0.75 4.44 -9.29
C VAL A 49 -0.19 3.25 -8.52
N GLY A 50 0.95 3.43 -7.85
CA GLY A 50 1.54 2.41 -6.99
C GLY A 50 2.29 3.01 -5.81
N TRP A 51 2.37 2.27 -4.70
CA TRP A 51 3.18 2.61 -3.54
C TRP A 51 3.91 1.38 -3.03
N ARG A 52 5.20 1.52 -2.75
CA ARG A 52 5.93 0.61 -1.86
C ARG A 52 5.94 1.20 -0.46
N VAL A 53 5.33 0.53 0.50
CA VAL A 53 5.19 1.00 1.88
C VAL A 53 5.85 0.03 2.86
N ARG A 54 6.56 0.58 3.84
CA ARG A 54 6.91 -0.12 5.08
C ARG A 54 5.87 0.21 6.12
N ALA A 55 5.35 -0.80 6.80
CA ALA A 55 4.37 -0.61 7.84
C ALA A 55 4.54 -1.61 8.98
N GLN A 56 3.98 -1.26 10.12
CA GLN A 56 3.93 -2.10 11.32
C GLN A 56 2.54 -2.08 11.94
N THR A 57 2.17 -3.15 12.64
CA THR A 57 0.95 -3.20 13.44
C THR A 57 1.02 -2.24 14.63
N GLU A 58 -0.12 -1.85 15.21
CA GLU A 58 -0.15 -0.87 16.31
C GLU A 58 0.58 -1.36 17.57
N ASP A 59 0.51 -2.66 17.84
CA ASP A 59 1.25 -3.33 18.91
C ASP A 59 2.71 -3.67 18.54
N ARG A 60 3.10 -3.40 17.29
CA ARG A 60 4.42 -3.70 16.71
C ARG A 60 4.78 -5.18 16.73
N SER A 61 3.78 -6.07 16.79
CA SER A 61 3.98 -7.52 16.65
C SER A 61 4.58 -7.87 15.29
N ASP A 62 4.18 -7.13 14.24
CA ASP A 62 4.50 -7.45 12.87
C ASP A 62 5.01 -6.21 12.13
N THR A 63 5.95 -6.43 11.22
CA THR A 63 6.48 -5.43 10.29
C THR A 63 6.53 -6.03 8.89
N GLY A 64 6.18 -5.24 7.88
CA GLY A 64 6.19 -5.69 6.50
C GLY A 64 6.44 -4.58 5.50
N GLU A 65 6.90 -5.00 4.32
CA GLU A 65 6.90 -4.21 3.09
C GLU A 65 5.71 -4.62 2.23
N PHE A 66 4.94 -3.66 1.74
CA PHE A 66 3.73 -3.88 0.94
C PHE A 66 3.81 -3.09 -0.34
N GLU A 67 3.43 -3.71 -1.44
CA GLU A 67 3.23 -3.06 -2.73
C GLU A 67 1.74 -2.89 -2.94
N LEU A 68 1.30 -1.64 -2.96
CA LEU A 68 -0.10 -1.26 -3.14
C LEU A 68 -0.27 -0.71 -4.55
N ALA A 69 -1.13 -1.33 -5.35
CA ALA A 69 -1.45 -0.87 -6.68
C ALA A 69 -2.85 -0.25 -6.72
N ARG A 70 -3.03 0.75 -7.57
CA ARG A 70 -4.35 1.32 -7.80
C ARG A 70 -5.10 0.48 -8.81
N ASP A 71 -6.28 0.00 -8.44
CA ASP A 71 -7.13 -0.80 -9.31
C ASP A 71 -8.43 -0.04 -9.63
N PRO A 72 -8.59 0.47 -10.87
CA PRO A 72 -9.80 1.13 -11.32
C PRO A 72 -11.06 0.24 -11.25
N ALA A 73 -10.93 -1.07 -11.49
CA ALA A 73 -12.05 -2.00 -11.43
C ALA A 73 -12.48 -2.27 -9.98
N ALA A 74 -11.54 -2.24 -9.03
CA ALA A 74 -11.83 -2.30 -7.61
C ALA A 74 -12.32 -0.97 -7.02
N GLY A 75 -12.17 0.15 -7.74
CA GLY A 75 -12.51 1.48 -7.25
C GLY A 75 -11.61 1.97 -6.10
N GLY A 76 -10.38 1.46 -5.99
CA GLY A 76 -9.53 1.70 -4.82
C GLY A 76 -8.09 1.22 -4.97
N TRP A 77 -7.46 0.91 -3.83
CA TRP A 77 -6.13 0.32 -3.77
C TRP A 77 -6.25 -1.17 -3.50
N VAL A 78 -5.36 -1.96 -4.09
CA VAL A 78 -5.24 -3.39 -3.87
C VAL A 78 -3.83 -3.72 -3.40
N LEU A 79 -3.70 -4.76 -2.60
CA LEU A 79 -2.41 -5.34 -2.25
C LEU A 79 -1.90 -6.17 -3.43
N ASP A 80 -0.86 -5.70 -4.09
CA ASP A 80 -0.19 -6.45 -5.16
C ASP A 80 0.73 -7.52 -4.55
N SER A 81 1.59 -7.11 -3.61
CA SER A 81 2.49 -8.01 -2.90
C SER A 81 2.76 -7.56 -1.45
N VAL A 82 3.12 -8.51 -0.59
CA VAL A 82 3.60 -8.25 0.78
C VAL A 82 4.83 -9.09 1.08
N THR A 83 5.75 -8.55 1.86
CA THR A 83 6.92 -9.24 2.40
C THR A 83 7.05 -8.92 3.89
N TYR A 84 6.87 -9.92 4.75
CA TYR A 84 7.08 -9.78 6.19
C TYR A 84 8.57 -9.78 6.54
N ALA A 85 8.96 -8.93 7.48
CA ALA A 85 10.32 -8.81 8.01
C ALA A 85 10.54 -9.73 9.21
#